data_AF-A0A804N8E2-F1
#
_entry.id   AF-A0A804N8E2-F1
#
_cell.length_a   1.000
_cell.length_b   1.000
_cell.length_c   1.000
_cell.angle_alpha   90.00
_cell.angle_beta   90.00
_cell.angle_gamma   90.00
#
_symmetry.space_group_name_H-M   'P 1'
#
loop_
_entity.id
_entity.type
_entity.pdbx_description
1 polymer ?
#
loop_
_entity_poly.entity_id
_entity_poly.type
_entity_poly.pdbx_seq_one_letter_code
_entity_poly.pdbx_strand_id
1 'polypeptide(L)'
;MNDTWSTGGVAYPQPVRLWDHRTGRRASFTTNFSFAISGERTYNRADGMAFFIGSFRSAVPLDSGGGFLGLISNITPPPLSTVGVEFDTNRNIWDPQDAIDHFGIDVNNITSIVVYKSLGQDFPNPLSGTMSA
;
A
#
# COMPACT_ATOMS: atom_id res chain seq x y z
N MET A 1 -1.90 -22.14 -10.77
CA MET A 1 -3.14 -21.93 -10.01
C MET A 1 -3.46 -20.47 -10.12
N ASN A 2 -4.64 -20.10 -10.60
CA ASN A 2 -5.07 -18.70 -10.62
C ASN A 2 -5.72 -18.42 -9.25
N ASP A 3 -4.90 -18.08 -8.26
CA ASP A 3 -5.40 -17.64 -6.94
C ASP A 3 -5.99 -16.24 -7.08
N THR A 4 -7.24 -16.17 -7.52
CA THR A 4 -8.06 -14.96 -7.43
C THR A 4 -8.41 -14.71 -5.95
N TRP A 5 -8.33 -13.45 -5.48
CA TRP A 5 -8.66 -13.03 -4.10
C TRP A 5 -7.65 -13.42 -3.00
N SER A 6 -6.35 -13.33 -3.31
CA SER A 6 -5.29 -13.55 -2.31
C SER A 6 -4.89 -12.25 -1.59
N THR A 7 -4.43 -12.37 -0.35
CA THR A 7 -3.90 -11.25 0.44
C THR A 7 -2.76 -11.77 1.31
N GLY A 8 -1.66 -11.03 1.38
CA GLY A 8 -0.49 -11.39 2.15
C GLY A 8 0.17 -10.16 2.74
N GLY A 9 0.84 -10.34 3.87
CA GLY A 9 1.60 -9.29 4.53
C GLY A 9 2.88 -9.85 5.13
N VAL A 10 3.94 -9.05 5.09
CA VAL A 10 5.21 -9.35 5.73
C VAL A 10 5.66 -8.12 6.52
N ALA A 11 6.13 -8.33 7.75
CA ALA A 11 6.57 -7.26 8.63
C ALA A 11 7.96 -7.57 9.20
N TYR A 12 8.75 -6.52 9.44
CA TYR A 12 10.02 -6.65 10.15
C TYR A 12 9.77 -7.15 11.59
N PRO A 13 10.48 -8.18 12.09
CA PRO A 13 10.09 -8.89 13.31
C PRO A 13 10.36 -8.10 14.61
N GLN A 14 11.14 -7.02 14.55
CA GLN A 14 11.47 -6.20 15.72
C GLN A 14 10.73 -4.85 15.68
N PRO A 15 10.36 -4.29 16.84
CA PRO A 15 9.71 -2.99 16.88
C PRO A 15 10.67 -1.88 16.42
N VAL A 16 10.17 -0.97 15.59
CA VAL A 16 10.89 0.25 15.20
C VAL A 16 10.28 1.43 15.93
N ARG A 17 11.08 2.14 16.73
CA ARG A 17 10.61 3.29 17.51
C ARG A 17 10.60 4.56 16.65
N LEU A 18 9.42 4.95 16.17
CA LEU A 18 9.25 6.13 15.32
C LEU A 18 9.11 7.46 16.08
N TRP A 19 8.75 7.39 17.36
CA TRP A 19 8.42 8.54 18.20
C TRP A 19 8.87 8.27 19.65
N ASP A 20 9.30 9.31 20.36
CA ASP A 20 9.40 9.36 21.84
C ASP A 20 8.41 10.35 22.49
N HIS A 21 7.42 9.88 23.25
CA HIS A 21 6.40 10.76 23.85
C HIS A 21 6.92 11.60 25.00
N ARG A 22 7.98 11.14 25.66
CA ARG A 22 8.59 11.87 26.77
C ARG A 22 9.45 13.02 26.28
N THR A 23 10.08 12.87 25.11
CA THR A 23 11.02 13.87 24.57
C THR A 23 10.51 14.61 23.34
N GLY A 24 9.39 14.17 22.74
CA GLY A 24 8.85 14.72 21.48
C GLY A 24 9.70 14.39 20.24
N ARG A 25 10.78 13.61 20.40
CA ARG A 25 11.70 13.29 19.29
C ARG A 25 11.04 12.31 18.33
N ARG A 26 11.17 12.58 17.03
CA ARG A 26 10.71 11.72 15.94
C ARG A 26 11.91 11.07 15.27
N ALA A 27 11.75 9.83 14.83
CA ALA A 27 12.75 9.17 14.01
C ALA A 27 12.70 9.72 12.59
N SER A 28 13.86 9.81 11.95
CA SER A 28 13.97 9.84 10.50
C SER A 28 14.36 8.43 10.05
N PHE A 29 13.76 7.94 8.98
CA PHE A 29 14.09 6.65 8.41
C PHE A 29 14.21 6.78 6.90
N THR A 30 14.90 5.83 6.29
CA THR A 30 14.89 5.62 4.86
C THR A 30 14.72 4.14 4.60
N THR A 31 13.74 3.77 3.79
CA THR A 31 13.59 2.38 3.31
C THR A 31 13.93 2.31 1.83
N ASN A 32 14.53 1.20 1.39
CA ASN A 32 14.72 0.88 -0.01
C ASN A 32 14.36 -0.58 -0.24
N PHE A 33 13.46 -0.83 -1.17
CA PHE A 33 13.10 -2.17 -1.60
C PHE A 33 12.83 -2.17 -3.11
N SER A 34 13.06 -3.32 -3.73
CA SER A 34 12.73 -3.55 -5.12
C SER A 34 11.60 -4.56 -5.21
N PHE A 35 10.66 -4.32 -6.11
CA PHE A 35 9.51 -5.17 -6.32
C PHE A 35 9.20 -5.28 -7.81
N ALA A 36 8.38 -6.25 -8.18
CA ALA A 36 7.83 -6.41 -9.51
C ALA A 36 6.36 -6.85 -9.41
N ILE A 37 5.44 -6.04 -9.92
CA ILE A 37 4.05 -6.43 -10.13
C ILE A 37 3.91 -6.86 -11.58
N SER A 38 3.65 -8.15 -11.79
CA SER A 38 3.45 -8.75 -13.11
C SER A 38 2.03 -9.30 -13.22
N GLY A 39 1.38 -9.00 -14.33
CA GLY A 39 0.08 -9.56 -14.70
C GLY A 39 -0.20 -9.32 -16.17
N GLU A 40 -1.03 -10.15 -16.79
CA GLU A 40 -1.45 -9.91 -18.18
C GLU A 40 -2.23 -8.60 -18.25
N ARG A 41 -1.78 -7.65 -19.09
CA ARG A 41 -2.44 -6.33 -19.26
C ARG A 41 -3.92 -6.45 -19.63
N THR A 42 -4.29 -7.56 -20.24
CA THR A 42 -5.63 -7.82 -20.78
C THR A 42 -6.66 -8.22 -19.73
N TYR A 43 -6.26 -8.73 -18.56
CA TYR A 43 -7.21 -9.26 -17.58
C TYR A 43 -6.66 -9.17 -16.14
N ASN A 44 -6.76 -8.01 -15.50
CA ASN A 44 -6.63 -7.87 -14.04
C ASN A 44 -5.18 -7.87 -13.54
N ARG A 45 -4.47 -6.74 -13.65
CA ARG A 45 -3.27 -6.47 -12.84
C ARG A 45 -3.57 -6.18 -11.37
N ALA A 46 -4.81 -6.35 -10.97
CA ALA A 46 -5.30 -6.01 -9.66
C ALA A 46 -4.63 -6.83 -8.54
N ASP A 47 -4.57 -6.31 -7.31
CA ASP A 47 -5.04 -4.98 -6.89
C ASP A 47 -3.88 -4.00 -6.67
N GLY A 48 -2.79 -4.47 -6.06
CA GLY A 48 -1.59 -3.67 -5.84
C GLY A 48 -0.74 -4.18 -4.69
N MET A 49 0.13 -3.32 -4.17
CA MET A 49 0.88 -3.56 -2.92
C MET A 49 1.10 -2.26 -2.15
N ALA A 50 1.44 -2.35 -0.87
CA ALA A 50 1.86 -1.19 -0.09
C ALA A 50 3.08 -1.50 0.78
N PHE A 51 3.98 -0.53 0.91
CA PHE A 51 4.86 -0.44 2.08
C PHE A 51 4.06 0.21 3.20
N PHE A 52 4.13 -0.32 4.42
CA PHE A 52 3.33 0.22 5.52
C PHE A 52 4.14 0.42 6.80
N ILE A 53 3.66 1.37 7.59
CA ILE A 53 3.99 1.57 8.99
C ILE A 53 2.70 1.32 9.76
N GLY A 54 2.75 0.39 10.72
CA GLY A 54 1.62 0.03 11.56
C GLY A 54 2.05 -0.23 13.00
N SER A 55 1.09 -0.59 13.84
CA SER A 55 1.35 -1.02 15.21
C SER A 55 2.24 -2.28 15.24
N PHE A 56 3.16 -2.38 16.20
CA PHE A 56 3.99 -3.59 16.34
C PHE A 56 3.13 -4.85 16.49
N ARG A 57 3.44 -5.89 15.70
CA ARG A 57 2.66 -7.14 15.57
C ARG A 57 1.26 -6.95 14.98
N SER A 58 1.06 -5.96 14.11
CA SER A 58 -0.11 -5.90 13.23
C SER A 58 -0.17 -7.14 12.33
N ALA A 59 -1.34 -7.78 12.32
CA ALA A 59 -1.69 -8.78 11.32
C ALA A 59 -2.33 -8.11 10.10
N VAL A 60 -2.47 -8.84 8.99
CA VAL A 60 -3.34 -8.41 7.88
C VAL A 60 -4.75 -8.19 8.44
N PRO A 61 -5.35 -6.98 8.29
CA PRO A 61 -6.67 -6.70 8.85
C PRO A 61 -7.74 -7.60 8.25
N LEU A 62 -8.82 -7.86 9.01
CA LEU A 62 -9.96 -8.59 8.48
C LEU A 62 -10.67 -7.76 7.39
N ASP A 63 -11.13 -8.44 6.34
CA ASP A 63 -11.79 -7.83 5.17
C ASP A 63 -10.99 -6.66 4.57
N SER A 64 -9.72 -6.92 4.29
CA SER A 64 -8.79 -5.95 3.70
C SER A 64 -8.23 -6.41 2.36
N GLY A 65 -8.73 -7.51 1.78
CA GLY A 65 -8.28 -7.99 0.47
C GLY A 65 -8.79 -7.12 -0.68
N GLY A 66 -8.33 -7.42 -1.89
CA GLY A 66 -8.69 -6.65 -3.08
C GLY A 66 -8.11 -5.24 -3.04
N GLY A 67 -8.87 -4.25 -3.52
CA GLY A 67 -8.51 -2.83 -3.53
C GLY A 67 -8.23 -2.19 -2.16
N PHE A 68 -8.33 -2.94 -1.06
CA PHE A 68 -7.90 -2.51 0.27
C PHE A 68 -6.46 -2.93 0.61
N LEU A 69 -5.78 -3.62 -0.33
CA LEU A 69 -4.34 -3.93 -0.36
C LEU A 69 -3.78 -4.70 0.85
N GLY A 70 -4.64 -5.34 1.64
CA GLY A 70 -4.27 -5.94 2.93
C GLY A 70 -3.89 -4.90 3.98
N LEU A 71 -4.19 -3.62 3.75
CA LEU A 71 -3.68 -2.48 4.51
C LEU A 71 -4.74 -1.87 5.42
N ILE A 72 -5.94 -1.65 4.88
CA ILE A 72 -7.06 -0.98 5.55
C ILE A 72 -8.24 -1.95 5.61
N SER A 73 -8.87 -2.09 6.77
CA SER A 73 -10.09 -2.92 6.85
C SER A 73 -11.28 -2.18 6.25
N ASN A 74 -12.07 -2.87 5.45
CA ASN A 74 -13.32 -2.36 4.88
C ASN A 74 -14.47 -2.35 5.91
N ILE A 75 -14.39 -3.15 6.98
CA ILE A 75 -15.46 -3.32 7.97
C ILE A 75 -15.14 -2.72 9.34
N THR A 76 -13.87 -2.55 9.65
CA THR A 76 -13.42 -1.96 10.92
C THR A 76 -12.68 -0.66 10.66
N PRO A 77 -12.94 0.41 11.41
CA PRO A 77 -12.09 1.59 11.35
C PRO A 77 -10.64 1.14 11.60
N PRO A 78 -9.67 1.52 10.76
CA PRO A 78 -8.30 1.11 10.97
C PRO A 78 -7.86 1.58 12.36
N PRO A 79 -7.08 0.77 13.11
CA PRO A 79 -6.39 1.30 14.27
C PRO A 79 -5.66 2.57 13.83
N LEU A 80 -5.88 3.70 14.51
CA LEU A 80 -5.42 5.07 14.16
C LEU A 80 -3.88 5.20 14.12
N SER A 81 -3.22 4.38 13.31
CA SER A 81 -1.78 4.17 13.34
C SER A 81 -1.23 3.52 12.05
N THR A 82 -2.01 3.45 10.96
CA THR A 82 -1.53 2.89 9.69
C THR A 82 -1.20 4.00 8.71
N VAL A 83 0.04 4.02 8.24
CA VAL A 83 0.48 4.80 7.09
C VAL A 83 0.92 3.84 6.01
N GLY A 84 0.39 3.99 4.80
CA GLY A 84 0.77 3.21 3.63
C GLY A 84 1.42 4.09 2.57
N VAL A 85 2.33 3.51 1.81
CA VAL A 85 2.66 4.01 0.48
C VAL A 85 2.30 2.93 -0.52
N GLU A 86 1.22 3.17 -1.26
CA GLU A 86 0.59 2.21 -2.14
C GLU A 86 1.11 2.31 -3.58
N PHE A 87 1.10 1.15 -4.23
CA PHE A 87 1.30 0.93 -5.65
C PHE A 87 0.05 0.24 -6.15
N ASP A 88 -0.94 1.04 -6.51
CA ASP A 88 -2.26 0.60 -6.94
C ASP A 88 -2.23 0.37 -8.46
N THR A 89 -2.67 -0.81 -8.87
CA THR A 89 -2.72 -1.25 -10.27
C THR A 89 -4.15 -1.59 -10.70
N ASN A 90 -5.15 -1.11 -9.96
CA ASN A 90 -6.55 -1.29 -10.25
C ASN A 90 -7.42 -0.17 -9.67
N ARG A 91 -7.92 0.71 -10.54
CA ARG A 91 -8.89 1.75 -10.17
C ARG A 91 -10.18 1.22 -9.54
N ASN A 92 -10.33 1.40 -8.24
CA ASN A 92 -11.57 1.32 -7.46
C ASN A 92 -12.31 2.67 -7.44
N ILE A 93 -13.47 2.71 -6.77
CA ILE A 93 -14.36 3.88 -6.74
C ILE A 93 -13.79 5.08 -5.97
N TRP A 94 -12.80 4.86 -5.09
CA TRP A 94 -12.15 5.89 -4.29
C TRP A 94 -10.91 6.49 -4.98
N ASP A 95 -10.49 5.94 -6.11
CA ASP A 95 -9.27 6.31 -6.80
C ASP A 95 -9.44 7.46 -7.80
N PRO A 96 -8.33 8.05 -8.29
CA PRO A 96 -8.40 9.02 -9.37
C PRO A 96 -9.08 8.45 -10.61
N GLN A 97 -10.07 9.18 -11.12
CA GLN A 97 -10.88 8.70 -12.24
C GLN A 97 -10.15 8.71 -13.58
N ASP A 98 -9.04 9.44 -13.68
CA ASP A 98 -8.21 9.68 -14.86
C ASP A 98 -6.96 8.79 -14.95
N ALA A 99 -6.80 7.79 -14.06
CA ALA A 99 -5.70 6.83 -14.08
C ALA A 99 -6.19 5.42 -13.72
N ILE A 100 -5.58 4.38 -14.30
CA ILE A 100 -5.80 2.98 -13.87
C ILE A 100 -4.81 2.63 -12.76
N ASP A 101 -3.53 2.95 -12.99
CA ASP A 101 -2.47 2.76 -12.01
C ASP A 101 -2.09 4.10 -11.36
N HIS A 102 -1.83 4.09 -10.04
CA HIS A 102 -1.29 5.23 -9.32
C HIS A 102 -0.41 4.81 -8.14
N PHE A 103 0.39 5.76 -7.66
CA PHE A 103 1.06 5.66 -6.36
C PHE A 103 0.39 6.60 -5.38
N GLY A 104 0.27 6.17 -4.14
CA GLY A 104 -0.51 6.87 -3.14
C GLY A 104 0.17 6.91 -1.78
N ILE A 105 -0.19 7.89 -0.95
CA ILE A 105 0.12 7.89 0.48
C ILE A 105 -1.19 7.78 1.23
N ASP A 106 -1.33 6.71 2.00
CA ASP A 106 -2.51 6.39 2.78
C ASP A 106 -2.28 6.72 4.24
N VAL A 107 -3.23 7.38 4.88
CA VAL A 107 -3.17 7.67 6.32
C VAL A 107 -4.50 7.28 6.94
N ASN A 108 -4.53 6.08 7.54
CA ASN A 108 -5.70 5.49 8.18
C ASN A 108 -6.95 5.39 7.26
N ASN A 109 -6.78 5.44 5.94
CA ASN A 109 -7.84 5.30 4.96
C ASN A 109 -7.23 4.84 3.64
N ILE A 110 -7.96 4.04 2.87
CA ILE A 110 -7.52 3.58 1.54
C ILE A 110 -7.60 4.71 0.50
N THR A 111 -8.41 5.74 0.76
CA THR A 111 -8.36 6.96 -0.05
C THR A 111 -7.08 7.73 0.27
N SER A 112 -6.13 7.67 -0.66
CA SER A 112 -4.85 8.36 -0.58
C SER A 112 -4.97 9.88 -0.35
N ILE A 113 -4.15 10.41 0.56
CA ILE A 113 -4.06 11.86 0.83
C ILE A 113 -3.18 12.59 -0.20
N VAL A 114 -2.32 11.86 -0.89
CA VAL A 114 -1.46 12.34 -1.97
C VAL A 114 -1.44 11.26 -3.04
N VAL A 115 -1.61 11.64 -4.31
CA VAL A 115 -1.61 10.70 -5.43
C VAL A 115 -0.68 11.15 -6.54
N TYR A 116 0.12 10.20 -7.04
CA TYR A 116 0.97 10.35 -8.22
C TYR A 116 0.48 9.40 -9.30
N LYS A 117 0.01 9.98 -10.41
CA LYS A 117 -0.58 9.23 -11.52
C LYS A 117 0.46 9.01 -12.60
N SER A 118 0.36 7.88 -13.30
CA SER A 118 1.01 7.80 -14.60
C SER A 118 0.21 8.63 -15.62
N LEU A 119 0.79 9.71 -16.14
CA LEU A 119 0.11 10.53 -17.15
C LEU A 119 0.08 9.79 -18.49
N GLY A 120 -1.06 9.15 -18.79
CA GLY A 120 -1.41 8.71 -20.15
C GLY A 120 -0.85 7.37 -20.64
N GLN A 121 -0.24 6.57 -19.76
CA GLN A 121 0.14 5.18 -20.02
C GLN A 121 0.10 4.41 -18.70
N ASP A 122 -0.51 3.22 -18.67
CA ASP A 122 -0.33 2.30 -17.54
C ASP A 122 1.16 2.08 -17.28
N PHE A 123 1.55 1.85 -16.03
CA PHE A 123 2.93 1.55 -15.67
C PHE A 123 3.46 0.37 -16.51
N PRO A 124 4.79 0.29 -16.74
CA PRO A 124 5.39 -0.81 -17.51
C PRO A 124 4.96 -2.20 -17.00
N ASN A 125 5.08 -3.24 -17.83
CA ASN A 125 5.00 -4.63 -17.37
C ASN A 125 6.40 -5.24 -17.32
N PRO A 126 6.87 -5.76 -16.18
CA PRO A 126 6.30 -5.57 -14.85
C PRO A 126 6.42 -4.11 -14.38
N LEU A 127 5.51 -3.67 -13.50
CA LEU A 127 5.74 -2.44 -12.74
C LEU A 127 6.81 -2.79 -11.72
N SER A 128 7.99 -2.19 -11.88
CA SER A 128 9.12 -2.37 -10.98
C SER A 128 9.72 -1.02 -10.63
N GLY A 129 10.29 -0.92 -9.44
CA GLY A 129 10.87 0.32 -8.97
C GLY A 129 11.66 0.13 -7.68
N THR A 130 12.36 1.20 -7.31
CA THR A 130 12.97 1.35 -5.99
C THR A 130 12.24 2.50 -5.29
N MET A 131 11.63 2.22 -4.14
CA MET A 131 11.05 3.27 -3.30
C MET A 131 12.07 3.75 -2.29
N SER A 132 12.30 5.07 -2.23
CA SER A 132 12.93 5.73 -1.10
C SER A 132 11.87 6.59 -0.39
N ALA A 133 11.44 6.17 0.79
CA ALA A 133 10.57 6.95 1.69
C ALA A 133 11.35 7.35 2.93
#